data_AF-A0A8C1MYK8-F1
#
_entry.id   AF-A0A8C1MYK8-F1
#
_cell.length_a   1.000
_cell.length_b   1.000
_cell.length_c   1.000
_cell.angle_alpha   90.00
_cell.angle_beta   90.00
_cell.angle_gamma   90.00
#
_symmetry.space_group_name_H-M   'P 1'
#
loop_
_entity.id
_entity.type
_entity.pdbx_description
1 polymer ?
#
loop_
_entity_poly.entity_id
_entity_poly.type
_entity_poly.pdbx_seq_one_letter_code
_entity_poly.pdbx_strand_id
1 'polypeptide(L)'
;MYDECPELVPIKEKQTGPTVQIPVTIITGYLGAGKTTLLNYILTEQHNKRIAVILNEFGEGSALEKSLAVSQAGELYEEWLELRNGCLCCSVKYDNGLKAIENLMEKKGKFDYILLETTGLADPGAVASMFWVDAELGSDVYLDGIVTVIDAKYGMQHLTEEKPEGLINEAARQIALADLTIINKTDLVNDSELVELRDTVRSINGLVKILETQKSSMLTITFEVPGSLSEDLLNIFIQNLLWEKTLKNKAGLPMAVIRLKGIVSIQQKQKKVMLQGVHELYELDETPEFWADQEPRINRLVFIGRNLDGEILKKEFISAMLNKDCVE
;
A
#
# COMPACT_ATOMS: atom_id res chain seq x y z
N MET A 1 42.66 6.06 -53.21
CA MET A 1 41.26 5.63 -53.23
C MET A 1 40.82 5.69 -51.79
N TYR A 2 40.14 6.77 -51.42
CA TYR A 2 39.69 7.04 -50.06
C TYR A 2 38.41 6.23 -49.83
N ASP A 3 38.40 5.42 -48.76
CA ASP A 3 37.22 4.69 -48.28
C ASP A 3 36.07 5.68 -48.04
N GLU A 4 34.97 5.52 -48.78
CA GLU A 4 33.71 6.20 -48.50
C GLU A 4 33.12 5.62 -47.22
N CYS A 5 33.08 6.44 -46.16
CA CYS A 5 32.32 6.14 -44.95
C CYS A 5 30.84 5.90 -45.32
N PRO A 6 30.20 4.78 -44.92
CA PRO A 6 28.79 4.58 -45.19
C PRO A 6 27.94 5.60 -44.42
N GLU A 7 27.01 6.27 -45.13
CA GLU A 7 26.05 7.20 -44.52
C GLU A 7 25.14 6.47 -43.52
N LEU A 8 25.03 7.04 -42.32
CA LEU A 8 24.15 6.54 -41.27
C LEU A 8 22.68 6.69 -41.72
N VAL A 9 21.95 5.57 -41.75
CA VAL A 9 20.50 5.56 -41.97
C VAL A 9 19.84 6.28 -40.79
N PRO A 10 19.08 7.36 -41.02
CA PRO A 10 18.41 8.06 -39.92
C PRO A 10 17.34 7.14 -39.33
N ILE A 11 17.47 6.84 -38.04
CA ILE A 11 16.43 6.17 -37.26
C ILE A 11 15.23 7.13 -37.28
N LYS A 12 14.12 6.71 -37.90
CA LYS A 12 12.87 7.47 -37.81
C LYS A 12 12.52 7.61 -36.33
N GLU A 13 12.60 8.82 -35.80
CA GLU A 13 12.08 9.13 -34.46
C GLU A 13 10.61 8.71 -34.43
N LYS A 14 10.31 7.63 -33.70
CA LYS A 14 8.93 7.33 -33.31
C LYS A 14 8.46 8.54 -32.51
N GLN A 15 7.39 9.17 -32.97
CA GLN A 15 6.71 10.23 -32.23
C GLN A 15 6.30 9.70 -30.85
N THR A 16 7.07 10.01 -29.82
CA THR A 16 6.76 9.68 -28.43
C THR A 16 5.83 10.75 -27.89
N GLY A 17 4.52 10.55 -28.02
CA GLY A 17 3.62 10.98 -26.95
C GLY A 17 4.02 10.27 -25.65
N PRO A 18 3.71 10.80 -24.45
CA PRO A 18 4.11 10.15 -23.21
C PRO A 18 3.45 8.78 -23.13
N THR A 19 4.22 7.71 -23.34
CA THR A 19 3.78 6.35 -23.10
C THR A 19 3.65 6.20 -21.58
N VAL A 20 2.41 6.10 -21.10
CA VAL A 20 2.15 5.88 -19.67
C VAL A 20 2.63 4.47 -19.33
N GLN A 21 3.81 4.37 -18.73
CA GLN A 21 4.36 3.10 -18.26
C GLN A 21 3.60 2.65 -17.01
N ILE A 22 3.37 1.34 -16.89
CA ILE A 22 2.68 0.74 -15.76
C ILE A 22 3.71 0.41 -14.67
N PRO A 23 3.58 0.98 -13.46
CA PRO A 23 4.45 0.66 -12.33
C PRO A 23 4.25 -0.78 -11.84
N VAL A 24 5.37 -1.41 -11.49
CA VAL A 24 5.41 -2.74 -10.86
C VAL A 24 6.07 -2.62 -9.49
N THR A 25 5.37 -3.02 -8.43
CA THR A 25 5.98 -3.15 -7.10
C THR A 25 6.14 -4.61 -6.73
N ILE A 26 7.34 -4.94 -6.25
CA ILE A 26 7.67 -6.26 -5.75
C ILE A 26 7.37 -6.31 -4.24
N ILE A 27 6.59 -7.28 -3.80
CA ILE A 27 6.37 -7.58 -2.39
C ILE A 27 7.16 -8.86 -2.04
N THR A 28 8.09 -8.74 -1.09
CA THR A 28 8.95 -9.81 -0.62
C THR A 28 8.97 -9.88 0.92
N GLY A 29 9.65 -10.87 1.48
CA GLY A 29 9.69 -11.15 2.91
C GLY A 29 9.42 -12.60 3.25
N TYR A 30 9.82 -13.05 4.44
CA TYR A 30 9.77 -14.46 4.84
C TYR A 30 8.36 -15.07 4.84
N LEU A 31 8.29 -16.40 4.83
CA LEU A 31 7.04 -17.13 4.98
C LEU A 31 6.36 -16.74 6.30
N GLY A 32 5.05 -16.52 6.27
CA GLY A 32 4.30 -16.11 7.46
C GLY A 32 4.46 -14.64 7.86
N ALA A 33 5.28 -13.83 7.20
CA ALA A 33 5.44 -12.39 7.52
C ALA A 33 4.17 -11.55 7.30
N GLY A 34 3.17 -12.09 6.59
CA GLY A 34 1.89 -11.42 6.32
C GLY A 34 1.82 -10.71 4.97
N LYS A 35 2.59 -11.18 3.97
CA LYS A 35 2.56 -10.71 2.57
C LYS A 35 1.18 -10.88 1.94
N THR A 36 0.60 -12.08 2.02
CA THR A 36 -0.75 -12.36 1.50
C THR A 36 -1.81 -11.52 2.20
N THR A 37 -1.67 -11.30 3.51
CA THR A 37 -2.56 -10.38 4.26
C THR A 37 -2.43 -8.94 3.76
N LEU A 38 -1.20 -8.48 3.49
CA LEU A 38 -0.94 -7.16 2.90
C LEU A 38 -1.52 -7.05 1.48
N LEU A 39 -1.41 -8.08 0.66
CA LEU A 39 -1.98 -8.12 -0.69
C LEU A 39 -3.50 -8.05 -0.66
N ASN A 40 -4.15 -8.91 0.13
CA ASN A 40 -5.60 -8.89 0.29
C ASN A 40 -6.09 -7.54 0.83
N TYR A 41 -5.35 -6.97 1.77
CA TYR A 41 -5.60 -5.63 2.26
C TYR A 41 -5.55 -4.61 1.11
N ILE A 42 -4.46 -4.58 0.32
CA ILE A 42 -4.35 -3.65 -0.81
C ILE A 42 -5.50 -3.85 -1.80
N LEU A 43 -5.83 -5.09 -2.17
CA LEU A 43 -6.86 -5.38 -3.17
C LEU A 43 -8.30 -5.12 -2.73
N THR A 44 -8.58 -5.07 -1.43
CA THR A 44 -9.93 -4.81 -0.90
C THR A 44 -10.16 -3.33 -0.58
N GLU A 45 -9.10 -2.53 -0.53
CA GLU A 45 -9.16 -1.09 -0.26
C GLU A 45 -9.59 -0.25 -1.47
N GLN A 46 -10.24 0.88 -1.19
CA GLN A 46 -10.70 1.79 -2.24
C GLN A 46 -9.61 2.79 -2.63
N HIS A 47 -8.64 2.34 -3.42
CA HIS A 47 -7.53 3.16 -3.89
C HIS A 47 -7.72 3.71 -5.32
N ASN A 48 -8.89 3.52 -5.93
CA ASN A 48 -9.22 3.94 -7.31
C ASN A 48 -8.19 3.56 -8.38
N LYS A 49 -7.44 2.47 -8.11
CA LYS A 49 -6.48 1.86 -9.04
C LYS A 49 -6.99 0.50 -9.44
N ARG A 50 -6.68 0.09 -10.65
CA ARG A 50 -6.98 -1.24 -11.17
C ARG A 50 -5.69 -2.04 -11.10
N ILE A 51 -5.54 -2.87 -10.06
CA ILE A 51 -4.29 -3.54 -9.75
C ILE A 51 -4.32 -4.96 -10.32
N ALA A 52 -3.33 -5.31 -11.14
CA ALA A 52 -3.05 -6.69 -11.48
C ALA A 52 -2.10 -7.30 -10.44
N VAL A 53 -2.33 -8.55 -10.05
CA VAL A 53 -1.46 -9.26 -9.09
C VAL A 53 -0.87 -10.50 -9.73
N ILE A 54 0.43 -10.68 -9.54
CA ILE A 54 1.17 -11.87 -9.94
C ILE A 54 1.64 -12.55 -8.64
N LEU A 55 1.13 -13.75 -8.38
CA LEU A 55 1.55 -14.58 -7.26
C LEU A 55 2.59 -15.58 -7.76
N ASN A 56 3.85 -15.41 -7.35
CA ASN A 56 4.90 -16.30 -7.79
C ASN A 56 5.17 -17.37 -6.72
N GLU A 57 4.60 -18.57 -6.86
CA GLU A 57 4.97 -19.75 -6.06
C GLU A 57 6.21 -20.44 -6.65
N PHE A 58 7.39 -19.94 -6.34
CA PHE A 58 8.64 -20.71 -6.39
C PHE A 58 8.84 -21.51 -5.11
N GLY A 59 8.09 -22.61 -4.94
CA GLY A 59 8.33 -23.57 -3.86
C GLY A 59 7.09 -24.38 -3.50
N GLU A 60 7.24 -25.70 -3.39
CA GLU A 60 6.21 -26.64 -2.93
C GLU A 60 5.81 -26.33 -1.48
N GLY A 61 4.89 -25.39 -1.29
CA GLY A 61 4.18 -25.13 -0.04
C GLY A 61 2.82 -25.81 -0.09
N SER A 62 2.54 -26.67 0.89
CA SER A 62 1.32 -27.49 0.94
C SER A 62 0.04 -26.66 0.83
N ALA A 63 -0.94 -27.20 0.09
CA ALA A 63 -2.30 -26.70 -0.12
C ALA A 63 -3.10 -26.27 1.14
N LEU A 64 -2.54 -26.44 2.35
CA LEU A 64 -3.13 -25.96 3.60
C LEU A 64 -3.08 -24.44 3.78
N GLU A 65 -2.07 -23.73 3.26
CA GLU A 65 -2.08 -22.25 3.31
C GLU A 65 -3.07 -21.63 2.31
N LYS A 66 -3.35 -22.34 1.20
CA LYS A 66 -4.44 -22.02 0.26
C LYS A 66 -5.83 -22.10 0.91
N SER A 67 -5.95 -22.84 2.02
CA SER A 67 -7.23 -23.10 2.70
C SER A 67 -7.61 -22.07 3.76
N LEU A 68 -6.69 -21.21 4.23
CA LEU A 68 -6.98 -20.25 5.31
C LEU A 68 -7.73 -18.98 4.85
N ALA A 69 -7.93 -18.80 3.55
CA ALA A 69 -8.87 -17.81 3.00
C ALA A 69 -10.31 -18.35 3.00
N VAL A 70 -10.79 -18.87 4.14
CA VAL A 70 -12.20 -19.29 4.27
C VAL A 70 -13.08 -18.06 4.49
N SER A 71 -13.79 -17.61 3.45
CA SER A 71 -15.07 -16.94 3.62
C SER A 71 -16.19 -17.97 3.79
N GLN A 72 -17.21 -17.64 4.58
CA GLN A 72 -18.36 -18.47 4.98
C GLN A 72 -19.25 -18.98 3.82
N ALA A 73 -18.75 -19.84 2.92
CA ALA A 73 -19.60 -20.45 1.88
C ALA A 73 -19.10 -21.77 1.26
N GLY A 74 -18.02 -22.40 1.77
CA GLY A 74 -17.76 -23.82 1.47
C GLY A 74 -17.53 -24.22 0.00
N GLU A 75 -16.99 -23.34 -0.85
CA GLU A 75 -16.52 -23.72 -2.18
C GLU A 75 -14.98 -23.75 -2.22
N LEU A 76 -14.44 -24.80 -2.85
CA LEU A 76 -13.02 -25.14 -2.91
C LEU A 76 -12.21 -24.05 -3.65
N TYR A 77 -11.29 -23.44 -2.92
CA TYR A 77 -10.30 -22.48 -3.42
C TYR A 77 -9.16 -23.20 -4.15
N GLU A 78 -9.27 -23.39 -5.46
CA GLU A 78 -8.08 -23.51 -6.31
C GLU A 78 -8.36 -23.06 -7.74
N GLU A 79 -7.53 -22.12 -8.20
CA GLU A 79 -7.51 -21.44 -9.49
C GLU A 79 -8.79 -20.64 -9.80
N TRP A 80 -8.66 -19.44 -10.38
CA TRP A 80 -9.77 -18.59 -10.86
C TRP A 80 -10.51 -17.75 -9.80
N LEU A 81 -9.85 -16.72 -9.28
CA LEU A 81 -10.55 -15.59 -8.65
C LEU A 81 -11.00 -14.59 -9.73
N GLU A 82 -12.19 -14.82 -10.29
CA GLU A 82 -13.00 -13.75 -10.90
C GLU A 82 -13.52 -12.84 -9.77
N LEU A 83 -12.76 -11.79 -9.43
CA LEU A 83 -13.32 -10.65 -8.68
C LEU A 83 -14.14 -9.80 -9.66
N ARG A 84 -15.39 -9.50 -9.30
CA ARG A 84 -16.44 -8.86 -10.13
C ARG A 84 -16.10 -7.47 -10.75
N ASN A 85 -14.85 -7.02 -10.72
CA ASN A 85 -14.40 -5.75 -11.30
C ASN A 85 -13.12 -5.90 -12.18
N GLY A 86 -12.94 -7.01 -12.89
CA GLY A 86 -12.14 -7.04 -14.13
C GLY A 86 -10.61 -7.01 -14.01
N CYS A 87 -10.01 -7.85 -13.17
CA CYS A 87 -8.57 -8.13 -13.19
C CYS A 87 -8.31 -9.61 -13.53
N LEU A 88 -7.17 -9.89 -14.18
CA LEU A 88 -6.89 -11.16 -14.84
C LEU A 88 -5.49 -11.65 -14.46
N CYS A 89 -5.34 -12.89 -14.02
CA CYS A 89 -4.07 -13.48 -13.58
C CYS A 89 -3.97 -14.96 -14.03
N CYS A 90 -2.79 -15.37 -14.50
CA CYS A 90 -2.44 -16.73 -14.95
C CYS A 90 -1.21 -17.26 -14.19
N SER A 91 -1.14 -18.57 -13.94
CA SER A 91 -0.07 -19.28 -13.19
C SER A 91 1.05 -19.85 -14.08
N VAL A 92 2.19 -20.24 -13.46
CA VAL A 92 3.22 -21.30 -13.81
C VAL A 92 4.69 -20.79 -13.80
N LYS A 93 5.70 -21.67 -13.96
CA LYS A 93 7.16 -21.71 -13.62
C LYS A 93 8.24 -20.87 -14.37
N TYR A 94 9.27 -20.41 -13.62
CA TYR A 94 10.69 -20.01 -13.88
C TYR A 94 11.08 -19.13 -15.11
N ASP A 95 10.29 -19.15 -16.18
CA ASP A 95 10.36 -18.28 -17.35
C ASP A 95 9.10 -17.39 -17.40
N ASN A 96 8.37 -17.34 -16.29
CA ASN A 96 6.96 -16.95 -16.24
C ASN A 96 6.71 -15.63 -15.54
N GLY A 97 7.68 -15.01 -14.86
CA GLY A 97 7.53 -13.61 -14.45
C GLY A 97 7.39 -12.72 -15.68
N LEU A 98 8.33 -12.87 -16.61
CA LEU A 98 8.32 -12.22 -17.92
C LEU A 98 7.06 -12.61 -18.72
N LYS A 99 6.77 -13.90 -18.91
CA LYS A 99 5.56 -14.31 -19.65
C LYS A 99 4.25 -13.92 -18.99
N ALA A 100 4.17 -13.90 -17.65
CA ALA A 100 2.98 -13.42 -16.94
C ALA A 100 2.82 -11.91 -17.14
N ILE A 101 3.92 -11.16 -17.12
CA ILE A 101 3.92 -9.74 -17.46
C ILE A 101 3.54 -9.56 -18.93
N GLU A 102 4.12 -10.28 -19.89
CA GLU A 102 3.76 -10.24 -21.31
C GLU A 102 2.27 -10.55 -21.54
N ASN A 103 1.75 -11.63 -20.94
CA ASN A 103 0.33 -12.01 -20.99
C ASN A 103 -0.59 -10.97 -20.34
N LEU A 104 -0.12 -10.30 -19.27
CA LEU A 104 -0.82 -9.17 -18.68
C LEU A 104 -0.80 -7.96 -19.61
N MET A 105 0.33 -7.70 -20.27
CA MET A 105 0.51 -6.60 -21.20
C MET A 105 -0.34 -6.76 -22.47
N GLU A 106 -0.72 -7.98 -22.88
CA GLU A 106 -1.78 -8.17 -23.90
C GLU A 106 -3.12 -7.54 -23.51
N LYS A 107 -3.35 -7.31 -22.21
CA LYS A 107 -4.58 -6.74 -21.62
C LYS A 107 -4.35 -5.33 -21.09
N LYS A 108 -3.30 -4.66 -21.57
CA LYS A 108 -2.98 -3.26 -21.25
C LYS A 108 -4.22 -2.38 -21.39
N GLY A 109 -4.42 -1.49 -20.41
CA GLY A 109 -5.58 -0.61 -20.34
C GLY A 109 -6.70 -1.12 -19.42
N LYS A 110 -6.67 -2.38 -18.96
CA LYS A 110 -7.57 -2.90 -17.91
C LYS A 110 -7.06 -2.66 -16.50
N PHE A 111 -5.75 -2.56 -16.33
CA PHE A 111 -5.07 -2.25 -15.08
C PHE A 111 -4.13 -1.05 -15.27
N ASP A 112 -3.76 -0.40 -14.17
CA ASP A 112 -2.87 0.76 -14.12
C ASP A 112 -1.70 0.56 -13.14
N TYR A 113 -1.63 -0.61 -12.50
CA TYR A 113 -0.60 -0.96 -11.53
C TYR A 113 -0.42 -2.48 -11.46
N ILE A 114 0.80 -2.96 -11.23
CA ILE A 114 1.09 -4.38 -11.01
C ILE A 114 1.72 -4.58 -9.63
N LEU A 115 1.20 -5.55 -8.87
CA LEU A 115 1.84 -6.08 -7.67
C LEU A 115 2.38 -7.47 -7.96
N LEU A 116 3.65 -7.67 -7.68
CA LEU A 116 4.32 -8.95 -7.85
C LEU A 116 4.72 -9.50 -6.48
N GLU A 117 4.06 -10.55 -6.04
CA GLU A 117 4.47 -11.29 -4.84
C GLU A 117 5.59 -12.26 -5.18
N THR A 118 6.64 -12.23 -4.38
CA THR A 118 7.74 -13.21 -4.41
C THR A 118 7.62 -14.18 -3.23
N THR A 119 8.19 -15.38 -3.38
CA THR A 119 8.19 -16.36 -2.28
C THR A 119 9.03 -15.91 -1.11
N GLY A 120 8.82 -16.58 0.04
CA GLY A 120 9.54 -16.32 1.29
C GLY A 120 11.06 -16.26 1.17
N LEU A 121 11.63 -17.01 0.23
CA LEU A 121 13.07 -17.17 0.03
C LEU A 121 13.56 -16.63 -1.32
N ALA A 122 12.67 -16.03 -2.12
CA ALA A 122 13.04 -15.50 -3.41
C ALA A 122 13.96 -14.28 -3.26
N ASP A 123 14.93 -14.19 -4.16
CA ASP A 123 15.81 -13.03 -4.27
C ASP A 123 15.10 -11.91 -5.06
N PRO A 124 14.75 -10.78 -4.43
CA PRO A 124 14.10 -9.68 -5.13
C PRO A 124 15.03 -9.04 -6.18
N GLY A 125 16.36 -9.18 -6.04
CA GLY A 125 17.34 -8.67 -7.01
C GLY A 125 17.28 -9.40 -8.35
N ALA A 126 17.10 -10.73 -8.33
CA ALA A 126 16.90 -11.51 -9.55
C ALA A 126 15.64 -11.07 -10.30
N VAL A 127 14.56 -10.81 -9.57
CA VAL A 127 13.30 -10.34 -10.14
C VAL A 127 13.42 -8.90 -10.65
N ALA A 128 14.05 -8.01 -9.89
CA ALA A 128 14.30 -6.63 -10.29
C ALA A 128 15.16 -6.54 -11.56
N SER A 129 16.16 -7.42 -11.70
CA SER A 129 17.04 -7.44 -12.86
C SER A 129 16.32 -7.72 -14.18
N MET A 130 15.19 -8.45 -14.15
CA MET A 130 14.37 -8.67 -15.35
C MET A 130 13.84 -7.37 -15.95
N PHE A 131 13.56 -6.36 -15.10
CA PHE A 131 13.08 -5.05 -15.55
C PHE A 131 14.22 -4.14 -16.05
N TRP A 132 15.48 -4.49 -15.79
CA TRP A 132 16.66 -3.72 -16.24
C TRP A 132 17.28 -4.28 -17.52
N VAL A 133 17.23 -5.60 -17.71
CA VAL A 133 17.87 -6.28 -18.85
C VAL A 133 17.03 -6.15 -20.13
N ASP A 134 15.71 -5.98 -20.00
CA ASP A 134 14.79 -6.08 -21.13
C ASP A 134 14.35 -4.70 -21.65
N ALA A 135 15.13 -4.15 -22.59
CA ALA A 135 14.82 -2.90 -23.27
C ALA A 135 13.56 -2.99 -24.18
N GLU A 136 13.04 -4.20 -24.47
CA GLU A 136 11.80 -4.41 -25.22
C GLU A 136 10.56 -4.33 -24.31
N LEU A 137 10.62 -4.84 -23.08
CA LEU A 137 9.64 -4.55 -22.02
C LEU A 137 9.71 -3.09 -21.52
N GLY A 138 10.88 -2.47 -21.64
CA GLY A 138 11.20 -1.12 -21.17
C GLY A 138 10.41 0.03 -21.79
N SER A 139 9.47 -0.24 -22.69
CA SER A 139 8.55 0.80 -23.20
C SER A 139 7.26 0.94 -22.39
N ASP A 140 6.83 -0.09 -21.65
CA ASP A 140 5.46 -0.17 -21.14
C ASP A 140 5.32 -0.48 -19.64
N VAL A 141 6.33 -1.05 -18.99
CA VAL A 141 6.36 -1.30 -17.54
C VAL A 141 7.67 -0.82 -16.92
N TYR A 142 7.66 -0.45 -15.64
CA TYR A 142 8.88 -0.12 -14.90
C TYR A 142 8.78 -0.61 -13.46
N LEU A 143 9.93 -0.90 -12.84
CA LEU A 143 10.00 -1.22 -11.42
C LEU A 143 9.81 0.06 -10.59
N ASP A 144 8.71 0.12 -9.84
CA ASP A 144 8.34 1.22 -8.93
C ASP A 144 9.09 1.11 -7.60
N GLY A 145 9.20 -0.11 -7.06
CA GLY A 145 10.00 -0.38 -5.86
C GLY A 145 9.85 -1.78 -5.30
N ILE A 146 10.65 -2.05 -4.27
CA ILE A 146 10.69 -3.32 -3.53
C ILE A 146 10.22 -3.07 -2.09
N VAL A 147 9.15 -3.77 -1.70
CA VAL A 147 8.56 -3.75 -0.36
C VAL A 147 8.87 -5.05 0.35
N THR A 148 9.60 -4.98 1.46
CA THR A 148 9.95 -6.15 2.28
C THR A 148 9.11 -6.19 3.54
N VAL A 149 8.37 -7.29 3.74
CA VAL A 149 7.54 -7.52 4.94
C VAL A 149 8.29 -8.43 5.91
N ILE A 150 8.45 -7.98 7.15
CA ILE A 150 9.16 -8.68 8.22
C ILE A 150 8.16 -9.01 9.34
N ASP A 151 8.19 -10.23 9.85
CA ASP A 151 7.49 -10.60 11.08
C ASP A 151 8.25 -10.05 12.29
N ALA A 152 7.64 -9.22 13.14
CA ALA A 152 8.32 -8.66 14.30
C ALA A 152 8.78 -9.73 15.30
N LYS A 153 8.04 -10.83 15.44
CA LYS A 153 8.36 -11.88 16.41
C LYS A 153 9.51 -12.77 15.97
N TYR A 154 9.53 -13.12 14.68
CA TYR A 154 10.52 -14.05 14.12
C TYR A 154 11.60 -13.37 13.27
N GLY A 155 11.47 -12.07 13.00
CA GLY A 155 12.36 -11.31 12.12
C GLY A 155 13.81 -11.31 12.60
N MET A 156 14.04 -11.15 13.90
CA MET A 156 15.40 -11.20 14.45
C MET A 156 16.03 -12.59 14.22
N GLN A 157 15.28 -13.66 14.49
CA GLN A 157 15.75 -15.03 14.28
C GLN A 157 16.15 -15.26 12.81
N HIS A 158 15.36 -14.79 11.85
CA HIS A 158 15.68 -14.92 10.43
C HIS A 158 16.91 -14.09 10.03
N LEU A 159 17.11 -12.92 10.62
CA LEU A 159 18.26 -12.06 10.34
C LEU A 159 19.57 -12.57 10.93
N THR A 160 19.50 -13.24 12.09
CA THR A 160 20.65 -13.82 12.77
C THR A 160 20.92 -15.27 12.38
N GLU A 161 20.12 -15.85 11.48
CA GLU A 161 20.31 -17.23 11.02
C GLU A 161 21.67 -17.36 10.33
N GLU A 162 22.57 -18.15 10.93
CA GLU A 162 23.88 -18.45 10.37
C GLU A 162 23.73 -19.34 9.15
N LYS A 163 24.24 -18.87 8.01
CA LYS A 163 24.30 -19.65 6.77
C LYS A 163 25.69 -20.27 6.60
N PRO A 164 25.78 -21.44 5.93
CA PRO A 164 27.06 -22.02 5.54
C PRO A 164 27.96 -21.01 4.81
N GLU A 165 29.27 -21.19 4.93
CA GLU A 165 30.27 -20.28 4.37
C GLU A 165 30.00 -19.93 2.89
N GLY A 166 29.94 -18.63 2.59
CA GLY A 166 29.72 -18.09 1.25
C GLY A 166 28.26 -17.84 0.87
N LEU A 167 27.29 -18.26 1.69
CA LEU A 167 25.87 -17.96 1.46
C LEU A 167 25.46 -16.68 2.21
N ILE A 168 24.74 -15.80 1.52
CA ILE A 168 24.17 -14.58 2.10
C ILE A 168 22.80 -14.92 2.67
N ASN A 169 22.54 -14.48 3.90
CA ASN A 169 21.24 -14.58 4.53
C ASN A 169 20.15 -13.91 3.67
N GLU A 170 19.07 -14.64 3.37
CA GLU A 170 18.02 -14.18 2.46
C GLU A 170 17.26 -12.99 3.06
N ALA A 171 17.03 -12.96 4.38
CA ALA A 171 16.37 -11.85 5.07
C ALA A 171 17.17 -10.56 4.96
N ALA A 172 18.48 -10.68 5.18
CA ALA A 172 19.40 -9.55 5.03
C ALA A 172 19.39 -9.04 3.58
N ARG A 173 19.39 -9.94 2.59
CA ARG A 173 19.33 -9.56 1.17
C ARG A 173 18.00 -8.85 0.81
N GLN A 174 16.88 -9.37 1.28
CA GLN A 174 15.56 -8.76 1.07
C GLN A 174 15.47 -7.36 1.66
N ILE A 175 16.06 -7.12 2.84
CA ILE A 175 16.10 -5.79 3.46
C ILE A 175 17.06 -4.84 2.73
N ALA A 176 18.22 -5.35 2.32
CA ALA A 176 19.24 -4.56 1.63
C ALA A 176 18.72 -3.97 0.31
N LEU A 177 17.82 -4.66 -0.37
CA LEU A 177 17.22 -4.23 -1.64
C LEU A 177 15.88 -3.50 -1.48
N ALA A 178 15.37 -3.37 -0.25
CA ALA A 178 14.06 -2.76 -0.01
C ALA A 178 14.10 -1.24 -0.12
N ASP A 179 13.12 -0.67 -0.81
CA ASP A 179 12.79 0.76 -0.74
C ASP A 179 11.91 1.06 0.49
N LEU A 180 11.10 0.06 0.89
CA LEU A 180 10.22 0.11 2.05
C LEU A 180 10.26 -1.21 2.81
N THR A 181 10.47 -1.14 4.12
CA THR A 181 10.34 -2.28 5.03
C THR A 181 9.11 -2.13 5.89
N ILE A 182 8.25 -3.14 5.92
CA ILE A 182 7.08 -3.23 6.79
C ILE A 182 7.38 -4.23 7.90
N ILE A 183 7.58 -3.76 9.13
CA ILE A 183 7.66 -4.61 10.32
C ILE A 183 6.23 -4.87 10.78
N ASN A 184 5.76 -6.11 10.58
CA ASN A 184 4.41 -6.56 10.85
C ASN A 184 4.32 -7.34 12.16
N LYS A 185 3.10 -7.52 12.69
CA LYS A 185 2.83 -8.23 13.95
C LYS A 185 3.55 -7.64 15.15
N THR A 186 3.70 -6.31 15.19
CA THR A 186 4.38 -5.62 16.31
C THR A 186 3.65 -5.81 17.64
N ASP A 187 2.41 -6.31 17.65
CA ASP A 187 1.66 -6.72 18.83
C ASP A 187 2.22 -7.98 19.52
N LEU A 188 3.08 -8.75 18.86
CA LEU A 188 3.66 -10.00 19.40
C LEU A 188 5.00 -9.79 20.12
N VAL A 189 5.51 -8.57 20.15
CA VAL A 189 6.81 -8.21 20.74
C VAL A 189 6.69 -7.00 21.65
N ASN A 190 7.63 -6.87 22.57
CA ASN A 190 7.75 -5.68 23.42
C ASN A 190 8.57 -4.57 22.73
N ASP A 191 8.57 -3.37 23.33
CA ASP A 191 9.26 -2.20 22.75
C ASP A 191 10.78 -2.40 22.61
N SER A 192 11.41 -3.16 23.51
CA SER A 192 12.84 -3.44 23.44
C SER A 192 13.18 -4.36 22.26
N GLU A 193 12.42 -5.44 22.08
CA GLU A 193 12.55 -6.35 20.93
C GLU A 193 12.31 -5.60 19.60
N LEU A 194 11.33 -4.70 19.57
CA LEU A 194 11.02 -3.93 18.37
C LEU A 194 12.11 -2.91 18.03
N VAL A 195 12.69 -2.23 19.03
CA VAL A 195 13.81 -1.31 18.84
C VAL A 195 15.03 -2.08 18.31
N GLU A 196 15.36 -3.23 18.90
CA GLU A 196 16.47 -4.06 18.45
C GLU A 196 16.29 -4.50 16.99
N LEU A 197 15.10 -4.96 16.62
CA LEU A 197 14.79 -5.33 15.24
C LEU A 197 14.93 -4.13 14.29
N ARG A 198 14.43 -2.95 14.69
CA ARG A 198 14.51 -1.73 13.88
C ARG A 198 15.96 -1.32 13.65
N ASP A 199 16.80 -1.41 14.68
CA ASP A 199 18.21 -1.07 14.61
C ASP A 199 18.98 -2.05 13.71
N THR A 200 18.69 -3.35 13.81
CA THR A 200 19.25 -4.36 12.91
C THR A 200 18.83 -4.10 11.45
N VAL A 201 17.55 -3.83 11.18
CA VAL A 201 17.06 -3.48 9.84
C VAL A 201 17.82 -2.27 9.28
N ARG A 202 18.01 -1.22 10.10
CA ARG A 202 18.77 -0.03 9.69
C ARG A 202 20.26 -0.28 9.51
N SER A 203 20.84 -1.21 10.27
CA SER A 203 22.25 -1.59 10.10
C SER A 203 22.50 -2.25 8.74
N ILE A 204 21.48 -2.95 8.21
CA ILE A 204 21.53 -3.59 6.90
C ILE A 204 21.22 -2.57 5.79
N ASN A 205 20.16 -1.77 5.96
CA ASN A 205 19.76 -0.75 5.01
C ASN A 205 19.46 0.57 5.72
N GLY A 206 20.46 1.46 5.79
CA GLY A 206 20.34 2.73 6.52
C GLY A 206 19.39 3.75 5.90
N LEU A 207 19.01 3.57 4.63
CA LEU A 207 18.13 4.49 3.89
C LEU A 207 16.68 4.01 3.83
N VAL A 208 16.40 2.78 4.29
CA VAL A 208 15.07 2.18 4.15
C VAL A 208 14.03 2.92 4.98
N LYS A 209 12.87 3.18 4.37
CA LYS A 209 11.70 3.62 5.13
C LYS A 209 11.14 2.43 5.91
N ILE A 210 10.91 2.59 7.20
CA ILE A 210 10.33 1.56 8.05
C ILE A 210 8.89 1.93 8.41
N LEU A 211 7.95 1.01 8.18
CA LEU A 211 6.56 1.11 8.62
C LEU A 211 6.26 -0.03 9.58
N GLU A 212 5.64 0.30 10.70
CA GLU A 212 5.23 -0.68 11.71
C GLU A 212 3.74 -0.92 11.62
N THR A 213 3.35 -2.20 11.58
CA THR A 213 1.97 -2.62 11.39
C THR A 213 1.59 -3.75 12.33
N GLN A 214 0.31 -3.77 12.68
CA GLN A 214 -0.35 -4.93 13.29
C GLN A 214 -1.26 -5.51 12.21
N LYS A 215 -1.18 -6.83 11.97
CA LYS A 215 -1.94 -7.54 10.92
C LYS A 215 -1.84 -6.93 9.51
N SER A 216 -0.70 -6.35 9.15
CA SER A 216 -0.46 -5.66 7.87
C SER A 216 -1.42 -4.48 7.59
N SER A 217 -2.16 -4.01 8.59
CA SER A 217 -3.25 -3.03 8.42
C SER A 217 -2.82 -1.61 8.77
N MET A 218 -2.42 -0.84 7.75
CA MET A 218 -2.46 0.63 7.77
C MET A 218 -3.63 1.07 6.90
N LEU A 219 -4.78 1.27 7.51
CA LEU A 219 -6.05 1.63 6.89
C LEU A 219 -5.99 3.05 6.36
N THR A 220 -6.31 3.25 5.07
CA THR A 220 -6.57 4.58 4.50
C THR A 220 -8.05 4.71 4.21
N ILE A 221 -8.75 5.47 5.02
CA ILE A 221 -10.18 5.68 4.89
C ILE A 221 -10.43 7.04 4.29
N THR A 222 -11.11 7.06 3.16
CA THR A 222 -11.59 8.29 2.53
C THR A 222 -13.12 8.29 2.53
N PHE A 223 -13.71 9.41 2.92
CA PHE A 223 -15.14 9.59 2.76
C PHE A 223 -15.51 11.02 2.39
N GLU A 224 -16.66 11.16 1.74
CA GLU A 224 -17.28 12.43 1.43
C GLU A 224 -18.62 12.56 2.17
N VAL A 225 -18.84 13.72 2.79
CA VAL A 225 -20.10 14.05 3.48
C VAL A 225 -20.57 15.45 3.07
N PRO A 226 -21.77 15.58 2.47
CA PRO A 226 -22.33 16.88 2.13
C PRO A 226 -22.80 17.64 3.39
N GLY A 227 -22.68 18.97 3.35
CA GLY A 227 -23.14 19.89 4.40
C GLY A 227 -21.99 20.73 5.00
N SER A 228 -22.31 21.52 6.02
CA SER A 228 -21.33 22.36 6.72
C SER A 228 -21.43 22.18 8.23
N LEU A 229 -20.28 22.14 8.91
CA LEU A 229 -20.17 21.99 10.36
C LEU A 229 -19.62 23.24 11.03
N SER A 230 -19.93 23.43 12.32
CA SER A 230 -19.26 24.46 13.11
C SER A 230 -17.82 24.03 13.42
N GLU A 231 -16.94 25.01 13.62
CA GLU A 231 -15.54 24.75 13.96
C GLU A 231 -15.42 24.01 15.31
N ASP A 232 -16.26 24.35 16.30
CA ASP A 232 -16.25 23.72 17.62
C ASP A 232 -16.60 22.22 17.56
N LEU A 233 -17.61 21.85 16.77
CA LEU A 233 -18.02 20.44 16.63
C LEU A 233 -16.98 19.62 15.86
N LEU A 234 -16.29 20.24 14.89
CA LEU A 234 -15.15 19.61 14.23
C LEU A 234 -14.03 19.34 15.25
N ASN A 235 -13.69 20.33 16.07
CA ASN A 235 -12.62 20.21 17.06
C ASN A 235 -12.90 19.09 18.06
N ILE A 236 -14.14 18.97 18.55
CA ILE A 236 -14.56 17.87 19.44
C ILE A 236 -14.40 16.51 18.74
N PHE A 237 -14.87 16.38 17.49
CA PHE A 237 -14.73 15.14 16.74
C PHE A 237 -13.25 14.73 16.58
N ILE A 238 -12.38 15.68 16.24
CA ILE A 238 -10.95 15.43 16.07
C ILE A 238 -10.27 15.09 17.41
N GLN A 239 -10.62 15.77 18.50
CA GLN A 239 -10.09 15.45 19.83
C GLN A 239 -10.48 14.05 20.30
N ASN A 240 -11.74 13.65 20.11
CA ASN A 240 -12.23 12.32 20.44
C ASN A 240 -11.49 11.23 19.65
N LEU A 241 -11.15 11.53 18.40
CA LEU A 241 -10.45 10.62 17.50
C LEU A 241 -8.94 10.53 17.78
N LEU A 242 -8.27 11.67 17.97
CA LEU A 242 -6.81 11.73 18.09
C LEU A 242 -6.32 11.54 19.53
N TRP A 243 -6.98 12.16 20.52
CA TRP A 243 -6.50 12.21 21.91
C TRP A 243 -7.24 11.22 22.81
N GLU A 244 -8.57 11.32 22.86
CA GLU A 244 -9.34 10.51 23.80
C GLU A 244 -9.41 9.03 23.37
N LYS A 245 -9.20 8.76 22.07
CA LYS A 245 -9.20 7.41 21.47
C LYS A 245 -10.49 6.65 21.80
N THR A 246 -11.60 7.39 21.92
CA THR A 246 -12.93 6.87 22.29
C THR A 246 -13.59 6.15 21.13
N LEU A 247 -13.20 6.50 19.90
CA LEU A 247 -13.70 5.88 18.68
C LEU A 247 -13.10 4.48 18.49
N LYS A 248 -13.97 3.47 18.54
CA LYS A 248 -13.63 2.05 18.37
C LYS A 248 -14.23 1.49 17.09
N ASN A 249 -13.56 0.52 16.48
CA ASN A 249 -14.12 -0.20 15.33
C ASN A 249 -15.22 -1.20 15.75
N LYS A 250 -15.85 -1.86 14.77
CA LYS A 250 -16.86 -2.91 15.01
C LYS A 250 -16.39 -4.06 15.92
N ALA A 251 -15.08 -4.29 16.02
CA ALA A 251 -14.47 -5.30 16.89
C ALA A 251 -14.15 -4.77 18.31
N GLY A 252 -14.48 -3.51 18.62
CA GLY A 252 -14.23 -2.89 19.93
C GLY A 252 -12.79 -2.43 20.15
N LEU A 253 -11.93 -2.46 19.12
CA LEU A 253 -10.55 -1.98 19.20
C LEU A 253 -10.50 -0.46 18.95
N PRO A 254 -9.69 0.30 19.71
CA PRO A 254 -9.56 1.74 19.50
C PRO A 254 -8.93 2.02 18.13
N MET A 255 -9.50 3.00 17.43
CA MET A 255 -8.95 3.53 16.19
C MET A 255 -7.76 4.43 16.49
N ALA A 256 -6.66 4.27 15.75
CA ALA A 256 -5.46 5.07 15.92
C ALA A 256 -5.12 5.77 14.61
N VAL A 257 -5.32 7.08 14.55
CA VAL A 257 -4.99 7.89 13.37
C VAL A 257 -3.54 8.34 13.45
N ILE A 258 -2.81 8.12 12.37
CA ILE A 258 -1.41 8.55 12.18
C ILE A 258 -1.36 9.82 11.35
N ARG A 259 -2.24 9.92 10.34
CA ARG A 259 -2.35 11.10 9.49
C ARG A 259 -3.81 11.38 9.16
N LEU A 260 -4.17 12.65 9.18
CA LEU A 260 -5.44 13.15 8.73
C LEU A 260 -5.21 14.26 7.72
N LYS A 261 -5.94 14.23 6.62
CA LYS A 261 -6.06 15.37 5.71
C LYS A 261 -7.49 15.51 5.23
N GLY A 262 -7.92 16.73 4.96
CA GLY A 262 -9.19 16.92 4.30
C GLY A 262 -9.49 18.36 3.94
N ILE A 263 -10.47 18.53 3.08
CA ILE A 263 -11.13 19.80 2.85
C ILE A 263 -12.48 19.75 3.55
N VAL A 264 -12.71 20.66 4.48
CA VAL A 264 -13.94 20.75 5.26
C VAL A 264 -14.67 22.06 4.97
N SER A 265 -16.00 22.01 5.03
CA SER A 265 -16.88 23.17 4.87
C SER A 265 -17.33 23.67 6.24
N ILE A 266 -16.70 24.73 6.73
CA ILE A 266 -17.04 25.35 8.00
C ILE A 266 -18.16 26.37 7.82
N GLN A 267 -19.14 26.36 8.73
CA GLN A 267 -20.21 27.35 8.78
C GLN A 267 -19.62 28.77 8.89
N GLN A 268 -20.26 29.75 8.25
CA GLN A 268 -19.81 31.15 8.21
C GLN A 268 -18.50 31.41 7.44
N LYS A 269 -17.79 30.38 6.96
CA LYS A 269 -16.62 30.54 6.07
C LYS A 269 -16.99 30.36 4.60
N GLN A 270 -16.59 31.33 3.78
CA GLN A 270 -16.78 31.31 2.32
C GLN A 270 -15.64 30.58 1.58
N LYS A 271 -14.51 30.38 2.24
CA LYS A 271 -13.36 29.64 1.73
C LYS A 271 -13.43 28.17 2.13
N LYS A 272 -12.77 27.33 1.34
CA LYS A 272 -12.47 25.95 1.69
C LYS A 272 -11.48 25.95 2.86
N VAL A 273 -11.65 25.06 3.83
CA VAL A 273 -10.71 24.94 4.96
C VAL A 273 -9.97 23.63 4.82
N MET A 274 -8.64 23.70 4.83
CA MET A 274 -7.76 22.54 4.87
C MET A 274 -7.60 22.11 6.33
N LEU A 275 -7.94 20.85 6.60
CA LEU A 275 -7.62 20.16 7.82
C LEU A 275 -6.39 19.29 7.56
N GLN A 276 -5.35 19.43 8.39
CA GLN A 276 -4.19 18.55 8.34
C GLN A 276 -3.79 18.16 9.76
N GLY A 277 -3.59 16.85 9.98
CA GLY A 277 -3.11 16.32 11.25
C GLY A 277 -2.07 15.22 11.09
N VAL A 278 -1.13 15.18 12.04
CA VAL A 278 -0.09 14.15 12.17
C VAL A 278 -0.04 13.74 13.64
N HIS A 279 -0.26 12.45 13.89
CA HIS A 279 -0.43 11.91 15.24
C HIS A 279 -1.49 12.67 16.03
N GLU A 280 -1.09 13.34 17.11
CA GLU A 280 -1.97 14.06 18.03
C GLU A 280 -2.05 15.56 17.71
N LEU A 281 -1.34 16.06 16.69
CA LEU A 281 -1.37 17.47 16.31
C LEU A 281 -2.24 17.65 15.07
N TYR A 282 -3.06 18.70 15.04
CA TYR A 282 -3.79 19.12 13.85
C TYR A 282 -3.86 20.63 13.72
N GLU A 283 -4.02 21.09 12.49
CA GLU A 283 -4.13 22.48 12.09
C GLU A 283 -5.31 22.64 11.12
N LEU A 284 -5.95 23.82 11.17
CA LEU A 284 -7.05 24.23 10.29
C LEU A 284 -6.67 25.54 9.60
N ASP A 285 -6.45 25.48 8.28
CA ASP A 285 -6.06 26.65 7.48
C ASP A 285 -7.12 26.97 6.43
N GLU A 286 -7.52 28.24 6.32
CA GLU A 286 -8.32 28.69 5.17
C GLU A 286 -7.48 28.65 3.90
N THR A 287 -7.98 27.96 2.87
CA THR A 287 -7.31 27.94 1.58
C THR A 287 -7.59 29.21 0.80
N PRO A 288 -6.79 29.52 -0.25
CA PRO A 288 -7.11 30.62 -1.16
C PRO A 288 -8.39 30.41 -1.98
N GLU A 289 -8.93 29.19 -1.98
CA GLU A 289 -10.08 28.79 -2.80
C GLU A 289 -11.39 29.11 -2.11
N PHE A 290 -12.25 29.86 -2.80
CA PHE A 290 -13.64 30.06 -2.42
C PHE A 290 -14.47 28.85 -2.86
N TRP A 291 -15.54 28.58 -2.13
CA TRP A 291 -16.62 27.76 -2.67
C TRP A 291 -17.27 28.51 -3.83
N ALA A 292 -17.37 27.89 -5.00
CA ALA A 292 -17.99 28.52 -6.16
C ALA A 292 -19.50 28.72 -5.95
N ASP A 293 -20.10 29.67 -6.67
CA ASP A 293 -21.53 29.92 -6.62
C ASP A 293 -22.31 28.65 -7.00
N GLN A 294 -23.23 28.23 -6.14
CA GLN A 294 -24.01 26.99 -6.25
C GLN A 294 -23.19 25.68 -6.15
N GLU A 295 -21.90 25.72 -5.77
CA GLU A 295 -21.12 24.51 -5.47
C GLU A 295 -21.68 23.82 -4.21
N PRO A 296 -21.97 22.50 -4.26
CA PRO A 296 -22.38 21.78 -3.06
C PRO A 296 -21.23 21.78 -2.06
N ARG A 297 -21.51 22.20 -0.82
CA ARG A 297 -20.56 22.12 0.29
C ARG A 297 -20.32 20.65 0.63
N ILE A 298 -19.15 20.12 0.29
CA ILE A 298 -18.79 18.71 0.49
C ILE A 298 -17.52 18.63 1.33
N ASN A 299 -17.58 17.92 2.45
CA ASN A 299 -16.44 17.59 3.28
C ASN A 299 -15.76 16.35 2.71
N ARG A 300 -14.46 16.43 2.44
CA ARG A 300 -13.63 15.33 1.95
C ARG A 300 -12.54 15.07 2.97
N LEU A 301 -12.56 13.90 3.60
CA LEU A 301 -11.61 13.54 4.66
C LEU A 301 -10.89 12.25 4.30
N VAL A 302 -9.60 12.22 4.61
CA VAL A 302 -8.68 11.10 4.44
C VAL A 302 -7.99 10.83 5.77
N PHE A 303 -8.21 9.65 6.32
CA PHE A 303 -7.57 9.17 7.54
C PHE A 303 -6.62 8.03 7.20
N ILE A 304 -5.40 8.07 7.72
CA ILE A 304 -4.43 6.99 7.62
C ILE A 304 -4.13 6.54 9.04
N GLY A 305 -4.31 5.26 9.34
CA GLY A 305 -4.22 4.79 10.71
C GLY A 305 -4.41 3.29 10.89
N ARG A 306 -4.46 2.84 12.13
CA ARG A 306 -4.68 1.44 12.51
C ARG A 306 -6.11 1.27 13.03
N ASN A 307 -6.68 0.09 12.79
CA ASN A 307 -8.03 -0.29 13.22
C ASN A 307 -9.15 0.64 12.73
N LEU A 308 -8.92 1.49 11.73
CA LEU A 308 -9.93 2.45 11.27
C LEU A 308 -11.18 1.74 10.74
N ASP A 309 -12.35 2.32 10.99
CA ASP A 309 -13.62 1.82 10.47
C ASP A 309 -14.36 2.96 9.78
N GLY A 310 -14.50 2.88 8.46
CA GLY A 310 -14.96 4.00 7.65
C GLY A 310 -16.44 4.29 7.83
N GLU A 311 -17.24 3.25 8.09
CA GLU A 311 -18.66 3.41 8.37
C GLU A 311 -18.87 4.12 9.71
N ILE A 312 -18.09 3.73 10.73
CA ILE A 312 -18.15 4.38 12.04
C ILE A 312 -17.62 5.82 11.96
N LEU A 313 -16.45 6.05 11.37
CA LEU A 313 -15.88 7.39 11.21
C LEU A 313 -16.83 8.33 10.46
N LYS A 314 -17.43 7.87 9.36
CA LYS A 314 -18.40 8.64 8.60
C LYS A 314 -19.67 8.92 9.40
N LYS A 315 -20.19 7.93 10.12
CA LYS A 315 -21.38 8.08 10.97
C LYS A 315 -21.15 9.09 12.10
N GLU A 316 -20.02 8.98 12.80
CA GLU A 316 -19.66 9.89 13.89
C GLU A 316 -19.44 11.32 13.38
N PHE A 317 -18.80 11.47 12.22
CA PHE A 317 -18.66 12.77 11.56
C PHE A 317 -20.03 13.37 11.20
N ILE A 318 -20.94 12.59 10.61
CA ILE A 318 -22.31 13.03 10.33
C ILE A 318 -23.05 13.41 11.62
N SER A 319 -22.86 12.65 12.70
CA SER A 319 -23.47 12.96 14.00
C SER A 319 -22.96 14.30 14.54
N ALA A 320 -21.66 14.58 14.42
CA ALA A 320 -21.07 15.86 14.78
C ALA A 320 -21.64 17.02 13.94
N MET A 321 -22.04 16.79 12.69
CA MET A 321 -22.71 17.81 11.86
C MET A 321 -24.16 18.10 12.27
N LEU A 322 -24.85 17.09 12.82
CA LEU A 322 -26.28 17.16 13.13
C LEU A 322 -26.57 17.63 14.56
N ASN A 323 -25.61 17.45 15.49
CA ASN A 323 -25.74 17.89 16.87
C ASN A 323 -25.70 19.43 16.95
N LYS A 324 -26.88 20.06 17.08
CA LYS A 324 -27.01 21.50 17.31
C LYS A 324 -26.95 21.91 18.78
N ASP A 325 -26.85 20.94 19.71
CA ASP A 325 -27.12 21.14 21.14
C ASP A 325 -25.85 21.16 22.03
N CYS A 326 -24.69 21.57 21.52
CA CYS A 326 -23.47 21.71 22.35
C CYS A 326 -22.84 23.10 22.28
N VAL A 327 -23.69 24.14 22.23
CA VAL A 327 -23.28 25.52 22.57
C VAL A 327 -24.44 26.17 23.33
N GLU A 328 -24.46 25.97 24.65
CA GLU A 328 -24.97 26.94 25.63
C GLU A 328 -23.81 27.38 26.52
#